data_AF-A0A367XNC5-F1
#
_entry.id   AF-A0A367XNC5-F1
#
_cell.length_a   1.000
_cell.length_b   1.000
_cell.length_c   1.000
_cell.angle_alpha   90.00
_cell.angle_beta   90.00
_cell.angle_gamma   90.00
#
_symmetry.space_group_name_H-M   'P 1'
#
loop_
_entity.id
_entity.type
_entity.pdbx_description
1 polymer ?
#
loop_
_entity_poly.entity_id
_entity_poly.type
_entity_poly.pdbx_seq_one_letter_code
_entity_poly.pdbx_strand_id
1 'polypeptide(L)'
;MSTLQDEAVYIPIPHYPPFKLRSSLIDKDPVVWVHLLEGYIRLTQFLLDVNSPKLTVKSQQQLQLFLKNFLLETSEEESKIFSLGAINPEIKTNTQTLKVYVFQVIKNYSFVKLNLTGEAIWKFARIYAEKNINVVRGLIDGSFKSKFNDNKKSGNISTISSVQKYLDTLIKNGSFTHEDLTCLSLLLGQNTTKTSTFAIGSNRTVNKKLNRSSTFAESFVNTTWVENLEQSYVGGKSVNAETIKNVMVISIISLSTAKLAALCMGLGVSSVDTLQSSPLFSSIIISDAYRELIPNLEERLPFLRSLDEEDDDDYDDDFGYEDNIEAISLLVDLLPGMTENKARIILKQNNGDVEHVTNMLLENPSLIDQIEEEPKKKKKPVKVGNNYNDPRVLQSKKNQKFKLNQPSAALKKKTLSDALRVMYQSDEDEPDDTYDDQEKTTGEDL
;
A
#
# COMPACT_ATOMS: atom_id res chain seq x y z
N MET A 1 5.72 39.56 -45.50
CA MET A 1 6.27 38.23 -45.83
C MET A 1 7.77 38.26 -45.59
N SER A 2 8.21 37.77 -44.44
CA SER A 2 9.59 37.30 -44.21
C SER A 2 9.50 36.14 -43.25
N THR A 3 9.66 34.94 -43.80
CA THR A 3 9.82 33.70 -43.05
C THR A 3 11.15 33.79 -42.30
N LEU A 4 11.10 34.16 -41.02
CA LEU A 4 12.18 33.82 -40.08
C LEU A 4 12.25 32.30 -40.06
N GLN A 5 13.26 31.74 -40.71
CA GLN A 5 13.60 30.34 -40.58
C GLN A 5 13.79 30.03 -39.10
N ASP A 6 13.07 29.00 -38.62
CA ASP A 6 13.33 28.31 -37.36
C ASP A 6 14.79 27.76 -37.39
N GLU A 7 15.79 28.61 -37.20
CA GLU A 7 17.18 28.15 -37.11
C GLU A 7 17.38 27.44 -35.77
N ALA A 8 17.33 26.12 -35.83
CA ALA A 8 17.60 25.28 -34.68
C ALA A 8 19.04 25.47 -34.22
N VAL A 9 19.25 25.82 -32.95
CA VAL A 9 20.58 26.12 -32.41
C VAL A 9 21.22 24.85 -31.86
N TYR A 10 22.48 24.61 -32.23
CA TYR A 10 23.29 23.54 -31.66
C TYR A 10 23.92 24.01 -30.36
N ILE A 11 23.54 23.37 -29.27
CA ILE A 11 24.13 23.56 -27.94
C ILE A 11 24.69 22.21 -27.50
N PRO A 12 26.01 22.09 -27.25
CA PRO A 12 26.58 20.86 -26.71
C PRO A 12 26.13 20.71 -25.25
N ILE A 13 25.42 19.61 -24.94
CA ILE A 13 24.97 19.31 -23.59
C ILE A 13 25.81 18.16 -23.03
N PRO A 14 26.72 18.42 -22.07
CA PRO A 14 27.54 17.38 -21.49
C PRO A 14 26.69 16.44 -20.62
N HIS A 15 27.06 15.16 -20.60
CA HIS A 15 26.39 14.17 -19.76
C HIS A 15 26.58 14.47 -18.28
N TYR A 16 25.56 14.16 -17.49
CA TYR A 16 25.69 14.27 -16.04
C TYR A 16 26.71 13.24 -15.53
N PRO A 17 27.73 13.64 -14.75
CA PRO A 17 28.82 12.74 -14.38
C PRO A 17 28.37 11.66 -13.40
N PRO A 18 28.94 10.43 -13.49
CA PRO A 18 28.60 9.35 -12.57
C PRO A 18 29.09 9.65 -11.15
N PHE A 19 28.44 9.06 -10.14
CA PHE A 19 28.73 9.29 -8.71
C PHE A 19 30.21 9.19 -8.36
N LYS A 20 30.94 8.18 -8.86
CA LYS A 20 32.38 8.01 -8.60
C LYS A 20 33.21 9.22 -9.04
N LEU A 21 32.90 9.77 -10.21
CA LEU A 21 33.57 10.95 -10.74
C LEU A 21 33.17 12.21 -9.96
N ARG A 22 31.88 12.36 -9.63
CA ARG A 22 31.38 13.47 -8.81
C ARG A 22 32.01 13.48 -7.43
N SER A 23 32.04 12.33 -6.74
CA SER A 23 32.67 12.17 -5.44
C SER A 23 34.16 12.52 -5.49
N SER A 24 34.90 12.06 -6.51
CA SER A 24 36.30 12.45 -6.68
C SER A 24 36.48 13.93 -7.01
N LEU A 25 35.58 14.56 -7.76
CA LEU A 25 35.65 16.00 -8.08
C LEU A 25 35.33 16.83 -6.85
N ILE A 26 34.32 16.45 -6.08
CA ILE A 26 33.94 17.10 -4.82
C ILE A 26 35.10 17.06 -3.81
N ASP A 27 35.84 15.94 -3.77
CA ASP A 27 36.94 15.75 -2.83
C ASP A 27 38.24 16.43 -3.27
N LYS A 28 38.58 16.33 -4.57
CA LYS A 28 39.85 16.86 -5.10
C LYS A 28 39.79 18.32 -5.54
N ASP A 29 38.66 18.76 -6.10
CA ASP A 29 38.48 20.13 -6.60
C ASP A 29 37.00 20.56 -6.54
N PRO A 30 36.50 20.92 -5.34
CA PRO A 30 35.10 21.29 -5.14
C PRO A 30 34.70 22.55 -5.91
N VAL A 31 35.64 23.46 -6.21
CA VAL A 31 35.37 24.71 -6.93
C VAL A 31 34.99 24.43 -8.39
N VAL A 32 35.73 23.55 -9.05
CA VAL A 32 35.40 23.11 -10.41
C VAL A 32 34.02 22.45 -10.44
N TRP A 33 33.69 21.64 -9.43
CA TRP A 33 32.36 21.04 -9.34
C TRP A 33 31.23 22.07 -9.16
N VAL A 34 31.43 23.09 -8.33
CA VAL A 34 30.47 24.20 -8.17
C VAL A 34 30.22 24.90 -9.51
N HIS A 35 31.26 25.28 -10.25
CA HIS A 35 31.10 25.93 -11.55
C HIS A 35 30.43 25.03 -12.60
N LEU A 36 30.68 23.72 -12.54
CA LEU A 36 30.02 22.76 -13.41
C LEU A 36 28.52 22.68 -13.11
N LEU A 37 28.14 22.68 -11.82
CA LEU A 37 26.73 22.78 -11.39
C LEU A 37 26.08 24.10 -11.84
N GLU A 38 26.77 25.23 -11.70
CA GLU A 38 26.30 26.52 -12.21
C GLU A 38 26.06 26.50 -13.73
N GLY A 39 26.96 25.85 -14.48
CA GLY A 39 26.82 25.63 -15.91
C GLY A 39 25.55 24.86 -16.25
N TYR A 40 25.25 23.76 -15.53
CA TYR A 40 23.99 23.03 -15.71
C TYR A 40 22.77 23.85 -15.34
N ILE A 41 22.84 24.64 -14.25
CA ILE A 41 21.74 25.53 -13.85
C ILE A 41 21.45 26.53 -14.97
N ARG A 42 22.47 27.23 -15.50
CA ARG A 42 22.31 28.18 -16.60
C ARG A 42 21.76 27.52 -17.86
N LEU A 43 22.21 26.31 -18.19
CA LEU A 43 21.66 25.54 -19.30
C LEU A 43 20.17 25.25 -19.10
N THR A 44 19.77 24.75 -17.93
CA THR A 44 18.35 24.48 -17.64
C THR A 44 17.49 25.73 -17.60
N GLN A 45 18.02 26.86 -17.11
CA GLN A 45 17.35 28.17 -17.17
C GLN A 45 17.12 28.60 -18.62
N PHE A 46 18.12 28.45 -19.50
CA PHE A 46 17.99 28.74 -20.91
C PHE A 46 16.91 27.86 -21.58
N LEU A 47 16.86 26.57 -21.25
CA LEU A 47 15.82 25.66 -21.76
C LEU A 47 14.41 25.99 -21.25
N LEU A 48 14.29 26.75 -20.16
CA LEU A 48 13.01 27.17 -19.60
C LEU A 48 12.52 28.51 -20.13
N ASP A 49 13.35 29.24 -20.86
CA ASP A 49 12.96 30.52 -21.47
C ASP A 49 12.01 30.28 -22.65
N VAL A 50 10.92 31.05 -22.67
CA VAL A 50 9.86 31.00 -23.70
C VAL A 50 10.42 31.44 -25.06
N ASN A 51 11.44 32.29 -25.06
CA ASN A 51 12.09 32.79 -26.27
C ASN A 51 13.28 31.94 -26.71
N SER A 52 13.53 30.80 -26.06
CA SER A 52 14.66 29.95 -26.41
C SER A 52 14.46 29.35 -27.81
N PRO A 53 15.51 29.38 -28.67
CA PRO A 53 15.45 28.77 -29.99
C PRO A 53 15.28 27.25 -29.87
N LYS A 54 14.64 26.65 -30.88
CA LYS A 54 14.49 25.19 -30.94
C LYS A 54 15.87 24.53 -30.96
N LEU A 55 16.05 23.48 -30.17
CA LEU A 55 17.29 22.70 -30.18
C LEU A 55 17.41 21.89 -31.47
N THR A 56 18.63 21.69 -31.95
CA THR A 56 18.91 20.67 -32.97
C THR A 56 18.60 19.26 -32.45
N VAL A 57 18.37 18.31 -33.35
CA VAL A 57 18.13 16.90 -33.02
C VAL A 57 19.27 16.32 -32.16
N LYS A 58 20.52 16.68 -32.46
CA LYS A 58 21.69 16.22 -31.71
C LYS A 58 21.70 16.77 -30.28
N SER A 59 21.44 18.06 -30.11
CA SER A 59 21.33 18.68 -28.77
C SER A 59 20.15 18.09 -27.98
N GLN A 60 19.04 17.75 -28.65
CA GLN A 60 17.90 17.10 -28.02
C GLN A 60 18.27 15.69 -27.53
N GLN A 61 18.97 14.88 -28.33
CA GLN A 61 19.46 13.56 -27.89
C GLN A 61 20.42 13.66 -26.71
N GLN A 62 21.31 14.67 -26.71
CA GLN A 62 22.21 14.93 -25.59
C GLN A 62 21.44 15.35 -24.32
N LEU A 63 20.38 16.16 -24.46
CA LEU A 63 19.48 16.52 -23.36
C LEU A 63 18.79 15.28 -22.76
N GLN A 64 18.30 14.39 -23.62
CA GLN A 64 17.65 13.14 -23.20
C GLN A 64 18.62 12.27 -22.38
N LEU A 65 19.85 12.12 -22.86
CA LEU A 65 20.88 11.36 -22.16
C LEU A 65 21.33 12.04 -20.86
N PHE A 66 21.43 13.37 -20.84
CA PHE A 66 21.67 14.14 -19.62
C PHE A 66 20.56 13.89 -18.59
N LEU A 67 19.29 14.02 -18.96
CA LEU A 67 18.16 13.80 -18.06
C LEU A 67 18.10 12.36 -17.55
N LYS A 68 18.33 11.38 -18.41
CA LYS A 68 18.37 9.97 -18.02
C LYS A 68 19.45 9.74 -16.95
N ASN A 69 20.68 10.18 -17.21
CA ASN A 69 21.79 9.99 -16.29
C ASN A 69 21.60 10.79 -15.00
N PHE A 70 21.10 12.03 -15.09
CA PHE A 70 20.79 12.86 -13.93
C PHE A 70 19.79 12.18 -13.00
N LEU A 71 18.68 11.66 -13.53
CA LEU A 71 17.65 11.00 -12.73
C LEU A 71 18.15 9.70 -12.12
N LEU A 72 18.90 8.90 -12.88
CA LEU A 72 19.50 7.67 -12.37
C LEU A 72 20.45 7.97 -11.20
N GLU A 73 21.46 8.80 -11.45
CA GLU A 73 22.50 9.13 -10.48
C GLU A 73 21.94 9.85 -9.25
N THR A 74 20.95 10.74 -9.43
CA THR A 74 20.31 11.44 -8.30
C THR A 74 19.45 10.50 -7.46
N SER A 75 18.82 9.49 -8.06
CA SER A 75 18.01 8.51 -7.32
C SER A 75 18.88 7.55 -6.50
N GLU A 76 20.08 7.23 -6.97
CA GLU A 76 21.02 6.36 -6.26
C GLU A 76 21.86 7.14 -5.22
N GLU A 77 21.89 8.46 -5.33
CA GLU A 77 22.65 9.32 -4.43
C GLU A 77 22.03 9.39 -3.03
N GLU A 78 20.71 9.18 -2.90
CA GLU A 78 20.05 9.13 -1.59
C GLU A 78 20.46 7.92 -0.76
N SER A 79 20.88 6.82 -1.39
CA SER A 79 21.34 5.59 -0.73
C SER A 79 22.86 5.48 -0.59
N LYS A 80 23.63 6.44 -1.12
CA LYS A 80 25.09 6.43 -1.10
C LYS A 80 25.64 7.40 -0.04
N ILE A 81 26.68 6.96 0.68
CA ILE A 81 27.39 7.80 1.65
C ILE A 81 28.22 8.83 0.89
N PHE A 82 28.05 10.10 1.23
CA PHE A 82 28.83 11.19 0.65
C PHE A 82 30.20 11.33 1.32
N SER A 83 31.18 11.79 0.54
CA SER A 83 32.46 12.27 1.11
C SER A 83 32.25 13.60 1.86
N LEU A 84 33.18 13.91 2.77
CA LEU A 84 33.16 15.13 3.60
C LEU A 84 33.02 16.43 2.77
N GLY A 85 33.50 16.45 1.53
CA GLY A 85 33.36 17.60 0.62
C GLY A 85 31.91 17.93 0.21
N ALA A 86 30.97 16.98 0.31
CA ALA A 86 29.55 17.23 0.05
C ALA A 86 28.87 18.10 1.12
N ILE A 87 29.56 18.38 2.22
CA ILE A 87 29.10 19.29 3.29
C ILE A 87 29.22 20.76 2.85
N ASN A 88 29.91 21.06 1.74
CA ASN A 88 29.99 22.42 1.23
C ASN A 88 28.58 22.99 0.95
N PRO A 89 28.20 24.12 1.58
CA PRO A 89 26.87 24.69 1.46
C PRO A 89 26.51 25.12 0.03
N GLU A 90 27.50 25.54 -0.78
CA GLU A 90 27.28 25.95 -2.17
C GLU A 90 26.93 24.75 -3.05
N ILE A 91 27.67 23.64 -2.90
CA ILE A 91 27.38 22.38 -3.63
C ILE A 91 25.98 21.88 -3.28
N LYS A 92 25.60 21.93 -1.99
CA LYS A 92 24.27 21.52 -1.54
C LYS A 92 23.18 22.41 -2.12
N THR A 93 23.38 23.72 -2.08
CA THR A 93 22.41 24.72 -2.60
C THR A 93 22.26 24.62 -4.11
N ASN A 94 23.37 24.52 -4.85
CA ASN A 94 23.35 24.41 -6.30
C ASN A 94 22.77 23.08 -6.76
N THR A 95 23.06 21.97 -6.07
CA THR A 95 22.45 20.67 -6.35
C THR A 95 20.92 20.71 -6.14
N GLN A 96 20.46 21.30 -5.03
CA GLN A 96 19.02 21.48 -4.79
C GLN A 96 18.36 22.37 -5.85
N THR A 97 19.04 23.46 -6.22
CA THR A 97 18.59 24.38 -7.27
C THR A 97 18.46 23.67 -8.62
N LEU A 98 19.47 22.87 -8.99
CA LEU A 98 19.45 22.05 -10.20
C LEU A 98 18.30 21.03 -10.17
N LYS A 99 18.06 20.34 -9.04
CA LYS A 99 16.91 19.44 -8.89
C LYS A 99 15.58 20.16 -9.16
N VAL A 100 15.41 21.39 -8.68
CA VAL A 100 14.20 22.18 -8.94
C VAL A 100 14.07 22.57 -10.41
N TYR A 101 15.15 23.00 -11.05
CA TYR A 101 15.12 23.36 -12.46
C TYR A 101 14.87 22.16 -13.38
N VAL A 102 15.50 21.01 -13.12
CA VAL A 102 15.24 19.77 -13.86
C VAL A 102 13.78 19.35 -13.72
N PHE A 103 13.19 19.47 -12.52
CA PHE A 103 11.76 19.26 -12.34
C PHE A 103 10.91 20.19 -13.21
N GLN A 104 11.24 21.48 -13.27
CA GLN A 104 10.53 22.43 -14.13
C GLN A 104 10.69 22.12 -15.62
N VAL A 105 11.87 21.70 -16.07
CA VAL A 105 12.11 21.30 -17.46
C VAL A 105 11.19 20.13 -17.82
N ILE A 106 11.20 19.07 -17.01
CA ILE A 106 10.36 17.89 -17.26
C ILE A 106 8.87 18.25 -17.20
N LYS A 107 8.46 19.08 -16.22
CA LYS A 107 7.08 19.57 -16.09
C LYS A 107 6.62 20.39 -17.30
N ASN A 108 7.49 21.21 -17.88
CA ASN A 108 7.10 22.09 -18.99
C ASN A 108 7.17 21.39 -20.35
N TYR A 109 8.09 20.44 -20.55
CA TYR A 109 8.22 19.70 -21.81
C TYR A 109 7.37 18.42 -21.85
N SER A 110 7.04 17.78 -20.72
CA SER A 110 6.46 16.43 -20.57
C SER A 110 7.43 15.26 -20.85
N PHE A 111 7.14 14.08 -20.29
CA PHE A 111 7.93 12.86 -20.53
C PHE A 111 7.99 12.46 -22.00
N VAL A 112 6.90 12.67 -22.73
CA VAL A 112 6.76 12.24 -24.14
C VAL A 112 7.62 13.08 -25.07
N LYS A 113 7.61 14.42 -24.92
CA LYS A 113 8.47 15.31 -25.73
C LYS A 113 9.95 15.09 -25.44
N LEU A 114 10.28 14.72 -24.20
CA LEU A 114 11.63 14.38 -23.76
C LEU A 114 11.98 12.90 -24.04
N ASN A 115 11.09 12.10 -24.64
CA ASN A 115 11.32 10.69 -24.96
C ASN A 115 11.92 9.88 -23.78
N LEU A 116 11.41 10.11 -22.57
CA LEU A 116 11.92 9.46 -21.36
C LEU A 116 11.38 8.03 -21.27
N THR A 117 12.25 7.08 -20.92
CA THR A 117 11.91 5.67 -20.74
C THR A 117 11.18 5.42 -19.42
N GLY A 118 10.52 4.26 -19.28
CA GLY A 118 9.84 3.87 -18.03
C GLY A 118 10.76 3.90 -16.81
N GLU A 119 12.03 3.54 -16.99
CA GLU A 119 13.09 3.67 -15.99
C GLU A 119 13.28 5.12 -15.52
N ALA A 120 13.51 6.05 -16.45
CA ALA A 120 13.74 7.46 -16.12
C ALA A 120 12.50 8.08 -15.46
N ILE A 121 11.30 7.71 -15.90
CA ILE A 121 10.03 8.16 -15.30
C ILE A 121 9.90 7.65 -13.87
N TRP A 122 10.27 6.40 -13.61
CA TRP A 122 10.24 5.85 -12.24
C TRP A 122 11.25 6.53 -11.32
N LYS A 123 12.49 6.74 -11.79
CA LYS A 123 13.50 7.47 -11.02
C LYS A 123 13.07 8.92 -10.75
N PHE A 124 12.42 9.58 -11.71
CA PHE A 124 11.79 10.88 -11.50
C PHE A 124 10.71 10.83 -10.41
N ALA A 125 9.85 9.82 -10.41
CA ALA A 125 8.86 9.64 -9.36
C ALA A 125 9.51 9.49 -7.99
N ARG A 126 10.56 8.67 -7.85
CA ARG A 126 11.30 8.53 -6.58
C ARG A 126 11.82 9.86 -6.03
N ILE A 127 12.44 10.68 -6.88
CA ILE A 127 13.06 11.94 -6.46
C ILE A 127 12.01 13.01 -6.10
N TYR A 128 10.89 13.09 -6.83
CA TYR A 128 9.99 14.24 -6.76
C TYR A 128 8.60 13.94 -6.18
N ALA A 129 8.21 12.67 -6.02
CA ALA A 129 6.86 12.32 -5.55
C ALA A 129 6.58 12.87 -4.16
N GLU A 130 7.52 12.77 -3.20
CA GLU A 130 7.30 13.19 -1.80
C GLU A 130 6.72 14.62 -1.67
N LYS A 131 7.27 15.55 -2.46
CA LYS A 131 6.88 16.97 -2.40
C LYS A 131 5.86 17.39 -3.46
N ASN A 132 5.77 16.65 -4.57
CA ASN A 132 5.00 17.06 -5.76
C ASN A 132 4.05 15.98 -6.29
N ILE A 133 3.44 15.19 -5.40
CA ILE A 133 2.59 14.02 -5.71
C ILE A 133 1.60 14.29 -6.87
N ASN A 134 0.81 15.36 -6.79
CA ASN A 134 -0.24 15.63 -7.78
C ASN A 134 0.32 15.92 -9.19
N VAL A 135 1.46 16.61 -9.27
CA VAL A 135 2.10 16.92 -10.55
C VAL A 135 2.75 15.68 -11.15
N VAL A 136 3.42 14.87 -10.32
CA VAL A 136 4.03 13.61 -10.74
C VAL A 136 2.96 12.64 -11.25
N ARG A 137 1.87 12.45 -10.51
CA ARG A 137 0.70 11.65 -10.94
C ARG A 137 0.13 12.16 -12.26
N GLY A 138 -0.09 13.48 -12.36
CA GLY A 138 -0.66 14.08 -13.57
C GLY A 138 0.26 13.97 -14.79
N LEU A 139 1.58 14.01 -14.61
CA LEU A 139 2.55 13.80 -15.69
C LEU A 139 2.61 12.34 -16.15
N ILE A 140 2.48 11.37 -15.23
CA ILE A 140 2.50 9.94 -15.57
C ILE A 140 1.21 9.54 -16.30
N ASP A 141 0.04 9.97 -15.80
CA ASP A 141 -1.27 9.66 -16.39
C ASP A 141 -1.58 10.51 -17.64
N GLY A 142 -0.82 11.59 -17.87
CA GLY A 142 -1.06 12.50 -18.99
C GLY A 142 -2.19 13.50 -18.74
N SER A 143 -2.74 13.60 -17.53
CA SER A 143 -3.72 14.63 -17.19
C SER A 143 -3.09 16.03 -17.02
N PHE A 144 -1.77 16.12 -16.87
CA PHE A 144 -1.06 17.37 -16.72
C PHE A 144 -0.70 18.02 -18.07
N LYS A 145 -1.29 19.20 -18.32
CA LYS A 145 -1.01 19.99 -19.53
C LYS A 145 0.30 20.75 -19.39
N SER A 146 1.32 20.29 -20.12
CA SER A 146 2.66 20.88 -20.14
C SER A 146 2.73 22.12 -21.04
N LYS A 147 3.41 23.19 -20.59
CA LYS A 147 3.41 24.51 -21.26
C LYS A 147 4.08 24.52 -22.62
N PHE A 148 5.21 23.82 -22.76
CA PHE A 148 6.00 23.75 -23.99
C PHE A 148 5.68 22.52 -24.81
N ASN A 149 4.55 21.86 -24.55
CA ASN A 149 4.11 20.77 -25.39
C ASN A 149 3.22 21.32 -26.52
N ASP A 150 3.83 21.50 -27.69
CA ASP A 150 3.19 22.04 -28.89
C ASP A 150 2.11 21.09 -29.44
N ASN A 151 2.17 19.80 -29.08
CA ASN A 151 1.23 18.78 -29.54
C ASN A 151 0.23 18.40 -28.45
N LYS A 152 -0.98 18.97 -28.54
CA LYS A 152 -2.14 18.71 -27.65
C LYS A 152 -2.45 17.21 -27.47
N LYS A 153 -2.09 16.35 -28.45
CA LYS A 153 -2.30 14.90 -28.34
C LYS A 153 -1.21 14.22 -27.51
N SER A 154 0.05 14.66 -27.63
CA SER A 154 1.19 14.04 -26.96
C SER A 154 1.24 14.33 -25.45
N GLY A 155 0.67 15.47 -25.02
CA GLY A 155 0.56 15.82 -23.60
C GLY A 155 -0.43 14.97 -22.81
N ASN A 156 -1.34 14.27 -23.50
CA ASN A 156 -2.35 13.41 -22.90
C ASN A 156 -2.02 11.92 -23.00
N ILE A 157 -0.82 11.56 -23.48
CA ILE A 157 -0.42 10.17 -23.59
C ILE A 157 -0.04 9.68 -22.19
N SER A 158 -0.78 8.69 -21.70
CA SER A 158 -0.46 8.01 -20.45
C SER A 158 0.81 7.18 -20.62
N THR A 159 1.74 7.35 -19.68
CA THR A 159 3.00 6.60 -19.60
C THR A 159 2.94 5.47 -18.57
N ILE A 160 1.75 5.20 -18.02
CA ILE A 160 1.49 4.17 -17.02
C ILE A 160 2.00 2.80 -17.46
N SER A 161 1.71 2.38 -18.69
CA SER A 161 2.14 1.06 -19.21
C SER A 161 3.65 0.92 -19.29
N SER A 162 4.37 1.99 -19.64
CA SER A 162 5.83 2.01 -19.64
C SER A 162 6.42 1.89 -18.24
N VAL A 163 5.78 2.53 -17.25
CA VAL A 163 6.18 2.42 -15.83
C VAL A 163 5.89 1.03 -15.29
N GLN A 164 4.70 0.48 -15.55
CA GLN A 164 4.32 -0.88 -15.16
C GLN A 164 5.29 -1.93 -15.69
N LYS A 165 5.65 -1.88 -16.99
CA LYS A 165 6.63 -2.80 -17.60
C LYS A 165 8.01 -2.71 -16.94
N TYR A 166 8.44 -1.50 -16.59
CA TYR A 166 9.72 -1.31 -15.90
C TYR A 166 9.68 -1.86 -14.48
N LEU A 167 8.60 -1.60 -13.73
CA LEU A 167 8.41 -2.16 -12.38
C LEU A 167 8.35 -3.69 -12.39
N ASP A 168 7.62 -4.27 -13.34
CA ASP A 168 7.56 -5.71 -13.55
C ASP A 168 8.96 -6.31 -13.80
N THR A 169 9.76 -5.64 -14.64
CA THR A 169 11.16 -6.02 -14.89
C THR A 169 12.02 -5.92 -13.62
N LEU A 170 11.87 -4.86 -12.83
CA LEU A 170 12.60 -4.67 -11.57
C LEU A 170 12.26 -5.76 -10.56
N ILE A 171 10.99 -6.11 -10.43
CA ILE A 171 10.50 -7.15 -9.52
C ILE A 171 11.01 -8.52 -9.98
N LYS A 172 10.95 -8.84 -11.29
CA LYS A 172 11.49 -10.10 -11.83
C LYS A 172 13.00 -10.24 -11.62
N ASN A 173 13.74 -9.14 -11.73
CA ASN A 173 15.19 -9.12 -11.53
C ASN A 173 15.61 -9.04 -10.05
N GLY A 174 14.68 -8.97 -9.10
CA GLY A 174 14.99 -8.86 -7.66
C GLY A 174 15.67 -7.56 -7.25
N SER A 175 15.66 -6.54 -8.12
CA SER A 175 16.28 -5.22 -7.84
C SER A 175 15.28 -4.22 -7.24
N PHE A 176 14.08 -4.67 -6.89
CA PHE A 176 13.02 -3.84 -6.33
C PHE A 176 13.27 -3.62 -4.83
N THR A 177 13.47 -2.37 -4.43
CA THR A 177 13.86 -2.01 -3.06
C THR A 177 12.66 -1.54 -2.22
N HIS A 178 12.85 -1.47 -0.89
CA HIS A 178 11.84 -0.90 0.02
C HIS A 178 11.50 0.57 -0.32
N GLU A 179 12.46 1.34 -0.83
CA GLU A 179 12.22 2.70 -1.30
C GLU A 179 11.31 2.74 -2.53
N ASP A 180 11.42 1.75 -3.43
CA ASP A 180 10.51 1.60 -4.56
C ASP A 180 9.09 1.28 -4.08
N LEU A 181 8.95 0.42 -3.07
CA LEU A 181 7.66 0.11 -2.44
C LEU A 181 7.03 1.35 -1.79
N THR A 182 7.84 2.13 -1.10
CA THR A 182 7.42 3.38 -0.44
C THR A 182 7.02 4.43 -1.48
N CYS A 183 7.77 4.55 -2.57
CA CYS A 183 7.43 5.44 -3.68
C CYS A 183 6.11 5.01 -4.35
N LEU A 184 5.91 3.71 -4.57
CA LEU A 184 4.69 3.18 -5.15
C LEU A 184 3.48 3.45 -4.25
N SER A 185 3.60 3.20 -2.94
CA SER A 185 2.51 3.45 -1.99
C SER A 185 2.15 4.93 -1.91
N LEU A 186 3.14 5.81 -1.95
CA LEU A 186 2.93 7.26 -2.02
C LEU A 186 2.24 7.68 -3.33
N LEU A 187 2.66 7.12 -4.47
CA LEU A 187 2.10 7.43 -5.77
C LEU A 187 0.66 6.93 -5.92
N LEU A 188 0.33 5.74 -5.46
CA LEU A 188 -1.05 5.25 -5.53
C LEU A 188 -1.93 5.94 -4.49
N GLY A 189 -1.36 6.22 -3.32
CA GLY A 189 -2.07 6.81 -2.19
C GLY A 189 -3.03 5.81 -1.55
N GLN A 190 -3.17 5.90 -0.24
CA GLN A 190 -4.06 4.99 0.48
C GLN A 190 -5.51 5.49 0.39
N ASN A 191 -6.44 4.58 0.08
CA ASN A 191 -7.87 4.83 0.18
C ASN A 191 -8.27 4.83 1.66
N THR A 192 -7.89 5.87 2.40
CA THR A 192 -8.32 6.04 3.79
C THR A 192 -9.69 6.71 3.77
N THR A 193 -10.67 6.17 4.49
CA THR A 193 -12.01 6.74 4.66
C THR A 193 -11.95 8.11 5.38
N LYS A 194 -11.58 9.17 4.68
CA LYS A 194 -11.70 10.54 5.19
C LYS A 194 -13.13 11.00 4.97
N THR A 195 -13.87 11.15 6.07
CA THR A 195 -15.20 11.76 6.10
C THR A 195 -15.11 13.21 5.59
N SER A 196 -15.51 13.48 4.35
CA SER A 196 -15.72 14.86 3.91
C SER A 196 -17.16 15.25 4.22
N THR A 197 -17.35 16.12 5.21
CA THR A 197 -18.64 16.78 5.45
C THR A 197 -18.88 17.80 4.33
N PHE A 198 -19.77 17.48 3.39
CA PHE A 198 -20.31 18.49 2.48
C PHE A 198 -21.43 19.23 3.19
N ALA A 199 -21.27 20.54 3.38
CA ALA A 199 -22.36 21.42 3.80
C ALA A 199 -23.18 21.79 2.55
N ILE A 200 -24.27 21.08 2.32
CA ILE A 200 -25.36 21.52 1.44
C ILE A 200 -26.51 21.92 2.34
N GLY A 201 -27.08 23.11 2.08
CA GLY A 201 -28.06 23.76 2.92
C GLY A 201 -29.27 22.88 3.28
N SER A 202 -29.79 23.14 4.49
CA SER A 202 -31.01 22.63 5.09
C SER A 202 -31.04 21.13 5.47
N ASN A 203 -30.65 20.88 6.73
CA ASN A 203 -31.19 19.88 7.66
C ASN A 203 -31.29 18.40 7.23
N ARG A 204 -30.27 17.86 6.55
CA ARG A 204 -29.92 16.43 6.69
C ARG A 204 -28.45 16.20 6.30
N THR A 205 -27.57 16.12 7.29
CA THR A 205 -26.18 15.69 7.11
C THR A 205 -26.14 14.19 6.88
N VAL A 206 -26.18 13.76 5.61
CA VAL A 206 -25.88 12.38 5.25
C VAL A 206 -24.35 12.23 5.25
N ASN A 207 -23.81 11.61 6.30
CA ASN A 207 -22.42 11.18 6.35
C ASN A 207 -22.20 10.04 5.35
N LYS A 208 -22.10 10.35 4.06
CA LYS A 208 -21.66 9.35 3.08
C LYS A 208 -20.15 9.19 3.24
N LYS A 209 -19.72 8.08 3.85
CA LYS A 209 -18.32 7.62 3.82
C LYS A 209 -17.95 7.39 2.35
N LEU A 210 -17.47 8.42 1.68
CA LEU A 210 -17.08 8.31 0.29
C LEU A 210 -15.64 7.79 0.26
N ASN A 211 -15.51 6.50 0.00
CA ASN A 211 -14.24 5.82 -0.22
C ASN A 211 -13.62 6.41 -1.50
N ARG A 212 -12.74 7.42 -1.35
CA ARG A 212 -12.13 8.13 -2.48
C ARG A 212 -10.69 7.65 -2.65
N SER A 213 -10.51 6.70 -3.55
CA SER A 213 -9.24 6.39 -4.22
C SER A 213 -8.73 7.59 -5.00
N SER A 214 -7.43 7.63 -5.26
CA SER A 214 -6.89 8.60 -6.20
C SER A 214 -7.26 8.19 -7.63
N THR A 215 -7.66 9.16 -8.48
CA THR A 215 -7.97 8.88 -9.90
C THR A 215 -6.77 8.23 -10.61
N PHE A 216 -5.56 8.60 -10.19
CA PHE A 216 -4.32 8.00 -10.66
C PHE A 216 -4.24 6.51 -10.31
N ALA A 217 -4.54 6.10 -9.07
CA ALA A 217 -4.52 4.70 -8.67
C ALA A 217 -5.54 3.87 -9.45
N GLU A 218 -6.72 4.44 -9.75
CA GLU A 218 -7.74 3.76 -10.56
C GLU A 218 -7.32 3.57 -12.03
N SER A 219 -6.53 4.49 -12.58
CA SER A 219 -5.93 4.35 -13.92
C SER A 219 -4.71 3.42 -13.92
N PHE A 220 -3.90 3.47 -12.86
CA PHE A 220 -2.66 2.71 -12.74
C PHE A 220 -2.90 1.24 -12.44
N VAL A 221 -3.82 0.90 -11.54
CA VAL A 221 -4.14 -0.49 -11.19
C VAL A 221 -5.25 -0.97 -12.13
N ASN A 222 -4.83 -1.51 -13.27
CA ASN A 222 -5.68 -2.10 -14.30
C ASN A 222 -5.55 -3.63 -14.33
N THR A 223 -6.37 -4.30 -15.14
CA THR A 223 -6.36 -5.77 -15.25
C THR A 223 -4.98 -6.30 -15.65
N THR A 224 -4.35 -5.69 -16.65
CA THR A 224 -3.01 -6.06 -17.11
C THR A 224 -1.94 -5.97 -16.02
N TRP A 225 -2.01 -4.98 -15.12
CA TRP A 225 -1.09 -4.88 -14.00
C TRP A 225 -1.25 -6.05 -13.02
N VAL A 226 -2.49 -6.38 -12.68
CA VAL A 226 -2.78 -7.49 -11.76
C VAL A 226 -2.40 -8.84 -12.38
N GLU A 227 -2.70 -9.05 -13.66
CA GLU A 227 -2.28 -10.25 -14.41
C GLU A 227 -0.75 -10.41 -14.44
N ASN A 228 0.00 -9.32 -14.68
CA ASN A 228 1.47 -9.37 -14.69
C ASN A 228 2.04 -9.76 -13.31
N LEU A 229 1.44 -9.25 -12.23
CA LEU A 229 1.86 -9.59 -10.87
C LEU A 229 1.50 -11.05 -10.53
N GLU A 230 0.32 -11.52 -10.91
CA GLU A 230 -0.10 -12.93 -10.75
C GLU A 230 0.84 -13.88 -11.49
N GLN A 231 1.14 -13.58 -12.75
CA GLN A 231 2.08 -14.37 -13.56
C GLN A 231 3.46 -14.43 -12.91
N SER A 232 3.91 -13.33 -12.31
CA SER A 232 5.21 -13.24 -11.64
C SER A 232 5.23 -13.95 -10.29
N TYR A 233 4.08 -14.07 -9.61
CA TYR A 233 3.95 -14.69 -8.30
C TYR A 233 4.10 -16.22 -8.37
N VAL A 234 3.60 -16.84 -9.45
CA VAL A 234 3.66 -18.31 -9.69
C VAL A 234 3.18 -19.09 -8.45
N GLY A 235 2.05 -18.66 -7.87
CA GLY A 235 1.48 -19.28 -6.67
C GLY A 235 2.41 -19.28 -5.44
N GLY A 236 3.32 -18.31 -5.33
CA GLY A 236 4.24 -18.18 -4.20
C GLY A 236 5.58 -18.90 -4.39
N LYS A 237 5.81 -19.56 -5.53
CA LYS A 237 7.08 -20.26 -5.83
C LYS A 237 8.18 -19.35 -6.38
N SER A 238 7.85 -18.08 -6.64
CA SER A 238 8.80 -17.08 -7.11
C SER A 238 9.78 -16.68 -6.01
N VAL A 239 11.06 -16.45 -6.37
CA VAL A 239 12.09 -15.95 -5.43
C VAL A 239 11.66 -14.61 -4.81
N ASN A 240 10.91 -13.79 -5.56
CA ASN A 240 10.45 -12.47 -5.14
C ASN A 240 8.97 -12.46 -4.76
N ALA A 241 8.40 -13.62 -4.39
CA ALA A 241 6.97 -13.78 -4.09
C ALA A 241 6.48 -12.82 -2.99
N GLU A 242 7.28 -12.60 -1.95
CA GLU A 242 6.94 -11.67 -0.86
C GLU A 242 6.86 -10.22 -1.36
N THR A 243 7.83 -9.79 -2.18
CA THR A 243 7.81 -8.45 -2.79
C THR A 243 6.60 -8.26 -3.70
N ILE A 244 6.27 -9.27 -4.51
CA ILE A 244 5.09 -9.26 -5.38
C ILE A 244 3.80 -9.16 -4.57
N LYS A 245 3.69 -9.93 -3.47
CA LYS A 245 2.57 -9.85 -2.54
C LYS A 245 2.42 -8.43 -1.96
N ASN A 246 3.52 -7.84 -1.49
CA ASN A 246 3.49 -6.48 -0.92
C ASN A 246 3.08 -5.43 -1.95
N VAL A 247 3.58 -5.53 -3.18
CA VAL A 247 3.20 -4.66 -4.30
C VAL A 247 1.72 -4.83 -4.66
N MET A 248 1.21 -6.07 -4.68
CA MET A 248 -0.20 -6.35 -4.93
C MET A 248 -1.10 -5.78 -3.83
N VAL A 249 -0.75 -5.99 -2.55
CA VAL A 249 -1.50 -5.46 -1.41
C VAL A 249 -1.59 -3.94 -1.48
N ILE A 250 -0.48 -3.24 -1.74
CA ILE A 250 -0.47 -1.78 -1.90
C ILE A 250 -1.33 -1.34 -3.10
N SER A 251 -1.28 -2.09 -4.21
CA SER A 251 -2.08 -1.81 -5.40
C SER A 251 -3.57 -1.91 -5.09
N ILE A 252 -4.00 -2.96 -4.40
CA ILE A 252 -5.40 -3.25 -4.07
C ILE A 252 -5.96 -2.25 -3.04
N ILE A 253 -5.23 -1.98 -1.95
CA ILE A 253 -5.65 -1.04 -0.88
C ILE A 253 -5.84 0.39 -1.40
N SER A 254 -5.18 0.75 -2.50
CA SER A 254 -5.27 2.08 -3.10
C SER A 254 -6.56 2.30 -3.91
N LEU A 255 -7.35 1.24 -4.17
CA LEU A 255 -8.54 1.27 -5.01
C LEU A 255 -9.84 1.51 -4.23
N SER A 256 -10.84 2.07 -4.93
CA SER A 256 -12.22 2.14 -4.43
C SER A 256 -12.91 0.78 -4.57
N THR A 257 -13.94 0.53 -3.75
CA THR A 257 -14.76 -0.69 -3.84
C THR A 257 -15.40 -0.87 -5.21
N ALA A 258 -15.81 0.23 -5.85
CA ALA A 258 -16.39 0.21 -7.19
C ALA A 258 -15.36 -0.22 -8.25
N LYS A 259 -14.13 0.31 -8.17
CA LYS A 259 -13.07 -0.07 -9.09
C LYS A 259 -12.59 -1.50 -8.84
N LEU A 260 -12.55 -1.94 -7.58
CA LEU A 260 -12.22 -3.32 -7.24
C LEU A 260 -13.22 -4.30 -7.85
N ALA A 261 -14.53 -4.05 -7.71
CA ALA A 261 -15.55 -4.87 -8.34
C ALA A 261 -15.44 -4.91 -9.88
N ALA A 262 -15.12 -3.76 -10.50
CA ALA A 262 -14.85 -3.71 -11.93
C ALA A 262 -13.59 -4.50 -12.33
N LEU A 263 -12.58 -4.53 -11.45
CA LEU A 263 -11.36 -5.30 -11.66
C LEU A 263 -11.60 -6.80 -11.51
N CYS A 264 -12.40 -7.24 -10.51
CA CYS A 264 -12.84 -8.64 -10.39
C CYS A 264 -13.53 -9.11 -11.66
N MET A 265 -14.51 -8.34 -12.16
CA MET A 265 -15.19 -8.65 -13.43
C MET A 265 -14.22 -8.68 -14.61
N GLY A 266 -13.25 -7.75 -14.66
CA GLY A 266 -12.25 -7.69 -15.73
C GLY A 266 -11.25 -8.86 -15.72
N LEU A 267 -10.98 -9.44 -14.54
CA LEU A 267 -10.18 -10.66 -14.38
C LEU A 267 -10.99 -11.94 -14.59
N GLY A 268 -12.31 -11.84 -14.75
CA GLY A 268 -13.19 -13.01 -14.85
C GLY A 268 -13.55 -13.67 -13.51
N VAL A 269 -13.30 -12.99 -12.39
CA VAL A 269 -13.67 -13.45 -11.04
C VAL A 269 -15.10 -13.02 -10.74
N SER A 270 -16.04 -13.95 -10.84
CA SER A 270 -17.48 -13.73 -10.66
C SER A 270 -18.15 -14.71 -9.68
N SER A 271 -17.43 -15.73 -9.24
CA SER A 271 -17.89 -16.81 -8.36
C SER A 271 -16.75 -17.33 -7.49
N VAL A 272 -17.08 -18.15 -6.48
CA VAL A 272 -16.07 -18.80 -5.62
C VAL A 272 -15.11 -19.66 -6.46
N ASP A 273 -15.62 -20.43 -7.42
CA ASP A 273 -14.80 -21.28 -8.30
C ASP A 273 -13.79 -20.47 -9.13
N THR A 274 -14.18 -19.27 -9.56
CA THR A 274 -13.34 -18.43 -10.42
C THR A 274 -12.26 -17.67 -9.64
N LEU A 275 -12.28 -17.70 -8.30
CA LEU A 275 -11.20 -17.15 -7.47
C LEU A 275 -9.87 -17.86 -7.71
N GLN A 276 -9.89 -19.13 -8.12
CA GLN A 276 -8.69 -19.91 -8.42
C GLN A 276 -7.91 -19.36 -9.63
N SER A 277 -8.57 -18.60 -10.51
CA SER A 277 -7.93 -18.01 -11.69
C SER A 277 -6.90 -16.94 -11.36
N SER A 278 -7.05 -16.25 -10.22
CA SER A 278 -6.17 -15.17 -9.75
C SER A 278 -5.90 -15.34 -8.25
N PRO A 279 -5.06 -16.33 -7.86
CA PRO A 279 -4.93 -16.76 -6.47
C PRO A 279 -4.35 -15.70 -5.53
N LEU A 280 -3.41 -14.87 -5.98
CA LEU A 280 -2.83 -13.82 -5.14
C LEU A 280 -3.85 -12.72 -4.87
N PHE A 281 -4.54 -12.24 -5.91
CA PHE A 281 -5.59 -11.24 -5.84
C PHE A 281 -6.75 -11.70 -4.96
N SER A 282 -7.23 -12.93 -5.18
CA SER A 282 -8.29 -13.56 -4.40
C SER A 282 -7.91 -13.69 -2.92
N SER A 283 -6.70 -14.17 -2.62
CA SER A 283 -6.23 -14.32 -1.24
C SER A 283 -6.19 -13.01 -0.45
N ILE A 284 -5.92 -11.89 -1.12
CA ILE A 284 -5.89 -10.56 -0.49
C ILE A 284 -7.30 -10.05 -0.22
N ILE A 285 -8.23 -10.29 -1.14
CA ILE A 285 -9.62 -9.81 -1.02
C ILE A 285 -10.39 -10.55 0.08
N ILE A 286 -10.14 -11.86 0.23
CA ILE A 286 -10.81 -12.71 1.23
C ILE A 286 -10.23 -12.50 2.63
N SER A 287 -9.00 -11.98 2.74
CA SER A 287 -8.35 -11.79 4.03
C SER A 287 -9.16 -10.90 4.99
N ASP A 288 -9.33 -11.37 6.23
CA ASP A 288 -10.01 -10.63 7.31
C ASP A 288 -9.45 -9.21 7.50
N ALA A 289 -8.12 -9.07 7.44
CA ALA A 289 -7.45 -7.79 7.59
C ALA A 289 -7.85 -6.79 6.50
N TYR A 290 -8.15 -7.26 5.29
CA TYR A 290 -8.62 -6.41 4.19
C TYR A 290 -10.11 -6.10 4.32
N ARG A 291 -10.91 -7.07 4.77
CA ARG A 291 -12.34 -6.89 5.07
C ARG A 291 -12.57 -5.84 6.16
N GLU A 292 -11.73 -5.84 7.19
CA GLU A 292 -11.73 -4.80 8.23
C GLU A 292 -11.37 -3.41 7.67
N LEU A 293 -10.41 -3.34 6.74
CA LEU A 293 -9.91 -2.09 6.18
C LEU A 293 -10.93 -1.44 5.22
N ILE A 294 -11.64 -2.23 4.43
CA ILE A 294 -12.64 -1.77 3.46
C ILE A 294 -13.98 -2.46 3.73
N PRO A 295 -14.78 -1.92 4.68
CA PRO A 295 -16.09 -2.47 4.96
C PRO A 295 -17.03 -2.29 3.74
N ASN A 296 -17.96 -3.24 3.58
CA ASN A 296 -18.98 -3.30 2.52
C ASN A 296 -18.50 -3.76 1.14
N LEU A 297 -17.36 -4.45 1.04
CA LEU A 297 -16.97 -5.06 -0.23
C LEU A 297 -17.98 -6.12 -0.71
N GLU A 298 -18.51 -6.90 0.23
CA GLU A 298 -19.56 -7.91 0.01
C GLU A 298 -20.86 -7.35 -0.56
N GLU A 299 -21.18 -6.06 -0.33
CA GLU A 299 -22.35 -5.43 -0.95
C GLU A 299 -22.19 -5.29 -2.48
N ARG A 300 -20.94 -5.26 -2.96
CA ARG A 300 -20.60 -5.13 -4.38
C ARG A 300 -20.17 -6.44 -5.01
N LEU A 301 -19.70 -7.39 -4.20
CA LEU A 301 -19.31 -8.73 -4.61
C LEU A 301 -20.07 -9.76 -3.74
N PRO A 302 -21.34 -10.08 -4.07
CA PRO A 302 -22.17 -10.92 -3.22
C PRO A 302 -21.64 -12.34 -3.01
N PHE A 303 -20.87 -12.87 -3.96
CA PHE A 303 -20.23 -14.20 -3.86
C PHE A 303 -19.15 -14.29 -2.77
N LEU A 304 -18.71 -13.16 -2.19
CA LEU A 304 -17.81 -13.19 -1.03
C LEU A 304 -18.55 -13.55 0.25
N ARG A 305 -19.89 -13.42 0.30
CA ARG A 305 -20.69 -13.79 1.48
C ARG A 305 -20.88 -15.29 1.62
N SER A 306 -20.94 -16.01 0.51
CA SER A 306 -21.06 -17.48 0.53
C SER A 306 -19.82 -18.16 1.09
N LEU A 307 -18.68 -17.47 1.15
CA LEU A 307 -17.46 -17.97 1.80
C LEU A 307 -17.55 -17.96 3.33
N ASP A 308 -18.35 -17.05 3.92
CA ASP A 308 -18.53 -17.00 5.38
C ASP A 308 -19.55 -18.04 5.87
N GLU A 309 -20.44 -18.49 4.98
CA GLU A 309 -21.48 -19.48 5.31
C GLU A 309 -20.91 -20.91 5.35
N GLU A 310 -19.81 -21.19 4.64
CA GLU A 310 -19.18 -22.53 4.61
C GLU A 310 -18.32 -22.85 5.85
N ASP A 311 -17.89 -21.85 6.63
CA ASP A 311 -17.02 -22.06 7.81
C ASP A 311 -17.80 -22.32 9.13
N ASP A 312 -19.12 -22.12 9.16
CA ASP A 312 -19.98 -22.39 10.32
C ASP A 312 -20.72 -23.75 10.24
N ASP A 313 -20.61 -24.46 9.12
CA ASP A 313 -21.29 -25.75 8.86
C ASP A 313 -20.39 -26.99 9.09
N ASP A 314 -19.25 -26.83 9.77
CA ASP A 314 -18.36 -27.95 10.15
C ASP A 314 -18.77 -28.59 11.50
N TYR A 315 -20.07 -28.57 11.82
CA TYR A 315 -20.68 -29.56 12.71
C TYR A 315 -21.41 -30.58 11.84
N ASP A 316 -20.82 -31.77 11.68
CA ASP A 316 -21.45 -33.04 11.29
C ASP A 316 -22.98 -32.96 11.13
N ASP A 317 -23.46 -32.45 9.98
CA ASP A 317 -24.85 -32.60 9.55
C ASP A 317 -24.97 -33.81 8.59
N ASP A 318 -24.19 -34.86 8.91
CA ASP A 318 -24.48 -36.22 8.49
C ASP A 318 -25.63 -36.71 9.37
N PHE A 319 -26.85 -36.40 8.96
CA PHE A 319 -28.05 -37.24 8.95
C PHE A 319 -29.30 -36.35 8.91
N GLY A 320 -29.93 -36.25 7.74
CA GLY A 320 -31.14 -35.47 7.45
C GLY A 320 -32.41 -35.90 8.19
N TYR A 321 -32.42 -35.75 9.52
CA TYR A 321 -33.57 -35.99 10.40
C TYR A 321 -34.28 -34.70 10.84
N GLU A 322 -33.78 -33.53 10.47
CA GLU A 322 -34.38 -32.25 10.88
C GLU A 322 -35.67 -31.89 10.09
N ASP A 323 -35.99 -32.66 9.03
CA ASP A 323 -37.08 -32.37 8.09
C ASP A 323 -38.30 -33.32 8.13
N ASN A 324 -38.37 -34.32 9.03
CA ASN A 324 -39.54 -35.21 9.08
C ASN A 324 -40.72 -34.58 9.85
N ILE A 325 -41.25 -33.47 9.31
CA ILE A 325 -42.32 -32.65 9.89
C ILE A 325 -43.62 -33.48 10.08
N GLU A 326 -43.88 -34.45 9.18
CA GLU A 326 -45.06 -35.31 9.23
C GLU A 326 -45.00 -36.29 10.42
N ALA A 327 -43.83 -36.87 10.68
CA ALA A 327 -43.59 -37.73 11.84
C ALA A 327 -43.77 -37.00 13.17
N ILE A 328 -43.28 -35.75 13.23
CA ILE A 328 -43.39 -34.90 14.42
C ILE A 328 -44.87 -34.54 14.68
N SER A 329 -45.63 -34.19 13.64
CA SER A 329 -47.06 -33.89 13.78
C SER A 329 -47.85 -35.09 14.28
N LEU A 330 -47.62 -36.27 13.71
CA LEU A 330 -48.32 -37.50 14.07
C LEU A 330 -48.09 -37.89 15.54
N LEU A 331 -46.86 -37.73 16.02
CA LEU A 331 -46.50 -37.98 17.41
C LEU A 331 -47.07 -36.96 18.41
N VAL A 332 -47.21 -35.70 18.00
CA VAL A 332 -47.88 -34.65 18.81
C VAL A 332 -49.38 -34.88 18.88
N ASP A 333 -49.99 -35.38 17.81
CA ASP A 333 -51.44 -35.63 17.74
C ASP A 333 -51.87 -36.89 18.52
N LEU A 334 -51.02 -37.93 18.58
CA LEU A 334 -51.35 -39.21 19.22
C LEU A 334 -51.16 -39.23 20.74
N LEU A 335 -50.27 -38.38 21.29
CA LEU A 335 -49.84 -38.47 22.69
C LEU A 335 -50.12 -37.16 23.47
N PRO A 336 -51.07 -37.16 24.42
CA PRO A 336 -51.36 -35.98 25.22
C PRO A 336 -50.18 -35.66 26.16
N GLY A 337 -49.39 -34.64 25.84
CA GLY A 337 -48.21 -34.21 26.61
C GLY A 337 -46.90 -34.14 25.80
N MET A 338 -46.93 -34.55 24.53
CA MET A 338 -45.79 -34.49 23.61
C MET A 338 -45.65 -33.07 23.04
N THR A 339 -44.49 -32.41 23.24
CA THR A 339 -44.15 -31.16 22.56
C THR A 339 -43.34 -31.45 21.30
N GLU A 340 -43.37 -30.56 20.30
CA GLU A 340 -42.59 -30.73 19.05
C GLU A 340 -41.10 -30.98 19.31
N ASN A 341 -40.55 -30.38 20.37
CA ASN A 341 -39.15 -30.57 20.76
C ASN A 341 -38.89 -31.97 21.33
N LYS A 342 -39.80 -32.48 22.19
CA LYS A 342 -39.71 -33.85 22.71
C LYS A 342 -39.83 -34.87 21.59
N ALA A 343 -40.74 -34.65 20.64
CA ALA A 343 -40.89 -35.50 19.47
C ALA A 343 -39.61 -35.56 18.61
N ARG A 344 -38.95 -34.42 18.37
CA ARG A 344 -37.65 -34.37 17.67
C ARG A 344 -36.55 -35.15 18.39
N ILE A 345 -36.46 -35.02 19.71
CA ILE A 345 -35.43 -35.70 20.51
C ILE A 345 -35.62 -37.23 20.50
N ILE A 346 -36.85 -37.71 20.66
CA ILE A 346 -37.13 -39.16 20.65
C ILE A 346 -36.94 -39.75 19.25
N LEU A 347 -37.35 -39.02 18.21
CA LEU A 347 -37.12 -39.44 16.82
C LEU A 347 -35.62 -39.50 16.50
N LYS A 348 -34.82 -38.56 17.01
CA LYS A 348 -33.36 -38.57 16.88
C LYS A 348 -32.72 -39.76 17.60
N GLN A 349 -33.24 -40.15 18.76
CA GLN A 349 -32.74 -41.30 19.53
C GLN A 349 -33.09 -42.66 18.91
N ASN A 350 -34.11 -42.73 18.05
CA ASN A 350 -34.61 -43.96 17.45
C ASN A 350 -34.52 -43.96 15.91
N ASN A 351 -33.50 -43.30 15.36
CA ASN A 351 -33.18 -43.27 13.92
C ASN A 351 -34.35 -42.87 12.99
N GLY A 352 -35.28 -42.04 13.48
CA GLY A 352 -36.42 -41.54 12.71
C GLY A 352 -37.57 -42.54 12.48
N ASP A 353 -37.59 -43.68 13.16
CA ASP A 353 -38.68 -44.67 13.02
C ASP A 353 -39.91 -44.28 13.86
N VAL A 354 -40.93 -43.77 13.19
CA VAL A 354 -42.17 -43.28 13.80
C VAL A 354 -43.01 -44.40 14.40
N GLU A 355 -43.06 -45.57 13.75
CA GLU A 355 -43.87 -46.70 14.21
C GLU A 355 -43.27 -47.30 15.48
N HIS A 356 -41.94 -47.44 15.52
CA HIS A 356 -41.24 -47.92 16.70
C HIS A 356 -41.38 -46.96 17.89
N VAL A 357 -41.22 -45.65 17.66
CA VAL A 357 -41.40 -44.61 18.69
C VAL A 357 -42.84 -44.57 19.20
N THR A 358 -43.83 -44.72 18.30
CA THR A 358 -45.25 -44.74 18.68
C THR A 358 -45.57 -45.97 19.54
N ASN A 359 -45.11 -47.16 19.16
CA ASN A 359 -45.32 -48.38 19.94
C ASN A 359 -44.64 -48.29 21.32
N MET A 360 -43.40 -47.78 21.38
CA MET A 360 -42.66 -47.59 22.63
C MET A 360 -43.36 -46.63 23.59
N LEU A 361 -43.92 -45.52 23.09
CA LEU A 361 -44.62 -44.51 23.89
C LEU A 361 -46.03 -44.94 24.31
N LEU A 362 -46.69 -45.79 23.52
CA LEU A 362 -47.97 -46.41 23.89
C LEU A 362 -47.80 -47.49 24.98
N GLU A 363 -46.71 -48.27 24.92
CA GLU A 363 -46.41 -49.30 25.90
C GLU A 363 -45.95 -48.72 27.25
N ASN A 364 -45.27 -47.57 27.25
CA ASN A 364 -44.78 -46.91 28.47
C ASN A 364 -44.96 -45.37 28.41
N PRO A 365 -46.14 -44.84 28.76
CA PRO A 365 -46.45 -43.41 28.68
C PRO A 365 -45.58 -42.53 29.59
N SER A 366 -44.94 -43.11 30.61
CA SER A 366 -44.09 -42.42 31.59
C SER A 366 -42.74 -41.95 31.01
N LEU A 367 -42.35 -42.45 29.83
CA LEU A 367 -41.12 -42.05 29.13
C LEU A 367 -41.17 -40.58 28.68
N ILE A 368 -42.37 -40.03 28.47
CA ILE A 368 -42.59 -38.63 28.04
C ILE A 368 -42.07 -37.63 29.09
N ASP A 369 -42.14 -38.01 30.36
CA ASP A 369 -41.71 -37.19 31.50
C ASP A 369 -40.21 -37.30 31.79
N GLN A 370 -39.54 -38.32 31.25
CA GLN A 370 -38.09 -38.54 31.41
C GLN A 370 -37.26 -37.77 30.37
N ILE A 371 -37.89 -37.23 29.34
CA ILE A 371 -37.21 -36.45 28.30
C ILE A 371 -37.00 -35.04 28.82
N GLU A 372 -35.77 -34.76 29.24
CA GLU A 372 -35.34 -33.42 29.63
C GLU A 372 -35.45 -32.47 28.43
N GLU A 373 -36.35 -31.49 28.52
CA GLU A 373 -36.37 -30.38 27.58
C GLU A 373 -35.16 -29.49 27.86
N GLU A 374 -34.15 -29.53 26.99
CA GLU A 374 -33.13 -28.48 27.03
C GLU A 374 -33.79 -27.11 26.76
N PRO A 375 -33.59 -26.12 27.63
CA PRO A 375 -34.16 -24.80 27.42
C PRO A 375 -33.56 -24.20 26.15
N LYS A 376 -34.42 -23.86 25.19
CA LYS A 376 -34.06 -23.11 23.96
C LYS A 376 -32.98 -22.08 24.29
N LYS A 377 -31.75 -22.27 23.77
CA LYS A 377 -30.71 -21.24 23.84
C LYS A 377 -31.28 -19.99 23.17
N LYS A 378 -31.72 -19.03 23.99
CA LYS A 378 -32.10 -17.70 23.52
C LYS A 378 -30.91 -17.17 22.73
N LYS A 379 -31.09 -16.94 21.42
CA LYS A 379 -30.16 -16.13 20.62
C LYS A 379 -29.89 -14.88 21.44
N LYS A 380 -28.66 -14.74 21.96
CA LYS A 380 -28.25 -13.56 22.70
C LYS A 380 -28.47 -12.39 21.73
N PRO A 381 -29.27 -11.37 22.07
CA PRO A 381 -29.23 -10.15 21.29
C PRO A 381 -27.79 -9.65 21.39
N VAL A 382 -27.15 -9.45 20.25
CA VAL A 382 -25.86 -8.77 20.18
C VAL A 382 -26.02 -7.46 20.93
N LYS A 383 -25.43 -7.40 22.13
CA LYS A 383 -25.32 -6.17 22.90
C LYS A 383 -24.39 -5.28 22.09
N VAL A 384 -25.00 -4.38 21.32
CA VAL A 384 -24.39 -3.11 20.95
C VAL A 384 -23.88 -2.50 22.25
N GLY A 385 -22.56 -2.46 22.40
CA GLY A 385 -21.88 -1.92 23.58
C GLY A 385 -22.10 -0.41 23.69
N ASN A 386 -23.28 0.00 24.15
CA ASN A 386 -23.50 1.32 24.72
C ASN A 386 -23.05 1.31 26.18
N ASN A 387 -21.75 1.39 26.40
CA ASN A 387 -21.17 1.85 27.67
C ASN A 387 -20.82 3.34 27.54
N TYR A 388 -21.83 4.19 27.51
CA TYR A 388 -21.70 5.57 27.98
C TYR A 388 -22.37 5.63 29.35
N ASN A 389 -21.58 5.46 30.41
CA ASN A 389 -21.80 6.00 31.76
C ASN A 389 -20.66 5.53 32.68
N ASP A 390 -19.47 6.10 32.50
CA ASP A 390 -18.44 6.20 33.54
C ASP A 390 -18.04 7.69 33.64
N PRO A 391 -18.25 8.38 34.79
CA PRO A 391 -18.03 9.81 34.90
C PRO A 391 -16.56 10.15 35.18
N ARG A 392 -15.61 9.53 34.47
CA ARG A 392 -14.17 9.83 34.56
C ARG A 392 -13.40 9.67 33.24
N VAL A 393 -13.88 10.29 32.15
CA VAL A 393 -13.03 10.54 30.98
C VAL A 393 -13.25 11.96 30.47
N LEU A 394 -12.13 12.68 30.36
CA LEU A 394 -12.02 14.11 30.07
C LEU A 394 -12.63 14.48 28.70
N GLN A 395 -13.68 15.31 28.74
CA GLN A 395 -14.13 16.09 27.59
C GLN A 395 -13.04 17.10 27.20
N SER A 396 -12.42 16.90 26.04
CA SER A 396 -11.55 17.90 25.43
C SER A 396 -12.40 19.08 24.93
N LYS A 397 -12.61 20.06 25.80
CA LYS A 397 -13.08 21.39 25.41
C LYS A 397 -11.92 22.09 24.69
N LYS A 398 -12.11 22.36 23.40
CA LYS A 398 -11.38 23.41 22.68
C LYS A 398 -11.37 24.68 23.54
N ASN A 399 -10.19 25.22 23.79
CA ASN A 399 -9.86 26.44 24.55
C ASN A 399 -9.55 26.28 26.05
N GLN A 400 -8.62 25.40 26.43
CA GLN A 400 -7.82 25.60 27.64
C GLN A 400 -6.33 25.69 27.32
N LYS A 401 -5.73 26.85 27.59
CA LYS A 401 -4.28 27.03 27.62
C LYS A 401 -3.74 26.21 28.80
N PHE A 402 -3.20 25.03 28.54
CA PHE A 402 -2.45 24.28 29.55
C PHE A 402 -1.18 25.06 29.90
N LYS A 403 -1.08 25.57 31.13
CA LYS A 403 0.21 25.98 31.70
C LYS A 403 0.96 24.70 32.05
N LEU A 404 1.99 24.40 31.27
CA LEU A 404 2.93 23.32 31.58
C LEU A 404 3.74 23.77 32.82
N ASN A 405 3.44 23.20 33.99
CA ASN A 405 4.28 23.44 35.16
C ASN A 405 5.66 22.82 34.90
N GLN A 406 6.73 23.57 35.22
CA GLN A 406 8.09 23.06 35.06
C GLN A 406 8.26 21.76 35.87
N PRO A 407 8.89 20.72 35.28
CA PRO A 407 9.14 19.48 36.00
C PRO A 407 10.02 19.75 37.23
N SER A 408 9.68 19.11 38.35
CA SER A 408 10.39 19.28 39.61
C SER A 408 11.88 18.96 39.46
N ALA A 409 12.74 19.64 40.22
CA ALA A 409 14.19 19.46 40.15
C ALA A 409 14.62 18.00 40.38
N ALA A 410 13.85 17.26 41.20
CA ALA A 410 14.06 15.84 41.44
C ALA A 410 13.85 14.97 40.19
N LEU A 411 12.81 15.26 39.39
CA LEU A 411 12.54 14.57 38.13
C LEU A 411 13.63 14.86 37.10
N LYS A 412 14.06 16.13 36.96
CA LYS A 412 15.17 16.50 36.07
C LYS A 412 16.48 15.80 36.47
N LYS A 413 16.78 15.73 37.77
CA LYS A 413 17.97 15.04 38.28
C LYS A 413 17.92 13.54 37.99
N LYS A 414 16.76 12.90 38.17
CA LYS A 414 16.56 11.48 37.87
C LYS A 414 16.71 11.19 36.37
N THR A 415 16.09 12.00 35.52
CA THR A 415 16.19 11.83 34.07
C THR A 415 17.62 12.08 33.57
N LEU A 416 18.33 13.06 34.14
CA LEU A 416 19.74 13.32 33.81
C LEU A 416 20.67 12.21 34.32
N SER A 417 20.42 11.65 35.51
CA SER A 417 21.22 10.53 36.02
C SER A 417 21.00 9.24 35.23
N ASP A 418 19.77 8.96 34.79
CA ASP A 418 19.49 7.80 33.94
C ASP A 418 20.09 8.00 32.54
N ALA A 419 20.04 9.20 31.98
CA ALA A 419 20.69 9.50 30.70
C ALA A 419 22.21 9.37 30.78
N LEU A 420 22.84 9.88 31.85
CA LEU A 420 24.27 9.71 32.07
C LEU A 420 24.63 8.24 32.28
N ARG A 421 23.85 7.48 33.05
CA ARG A 421 24.07 6.05 33.22
C ARG A 421 24.02 5.30 31.90
N VAL A 422 23.06 5.58 31.03
CA VAL A 422 22.99 4.97 29.71
C VAL A 422 24.21 5.34 28.86
N MET A 423 24.66 6.60 28.89
CA MET A 423 25.87 7.00 28.18
C MET A 423 27.13 6.27 28.67
N TYR A 424 27.30 6.10 29.98
CA TYR A 424 28.49 5.44 30.53
C TYR A 424 28.41 3.91 30.54
N GLN A 425 27.21 3.31 30.56
CA GLN A 425 27.04 1.85 30.44
C GLN A 425 27.11 1.35 28.99
N SER A 426 27.06 2.25 28.00
CA SER A 426 27.23 1.89 26.59
C SER A 426 28.70 1.87 26.15
N ASP A 427 29.60 2.39 27.00
CA ASP A 427 31.05 2.53 26.76
C ASP A 427 31.89 1.64 27.70
N GLU A 428 31.28 0.72 28.48
CA GLU A 428 32.05 -0.39 29.05
C GLU A 428 32.34 -1.37 27.90
N ASP A 429 33.47 -1.11 27.23
CA ASP A 429 34.12 -2.01 26.26
C ASP A 429 34.05 -3.46 26.76
N GLU A 430 33.72 -4.38 25.84
CA GLU A 430 33.96 -5.80 26.05
C GLU A 430 35.43 -5.97 26.48
N PRO A 431 35.74 -6.80 27.50
CA PRO A 431 37.12 -7.02 27.90
C PRO A 431 37.92 -7.46 26.66
N ASP A 432 38.93 -6.66 26.31
CA ASP A 432 39.84 -6.87 25.20
C ASP A 432 40.56 -8.22 25.38
N ASP A 433 40.05 -9.25 24.69
CA ASP A 433 40.51 -10.64 24.75
C ASP A 433 41.78 -10.88 23.92
N THR A 434 42.35 -9.82 23.31
CA THR A 434 43.55 -9.87 22.46
C THR A 434 44.80 -10.39 23.19
N TYR A 435 44.82 -10.40 24.53
CA TYR A 435 45.94 -10.89 25.35
C TYR A 435 45.64 -12.13 26.20
N ASP A 436 44.39 -12.61 26.26
CA ASP A 436 44.02 -13.75 27.11
C ASP A 436 44.57 -15.10 26.58
N ASP A 437 44.91 -15.16 25.29
CA ASP A 437 45.47 -16.37 24.65
C ASP A 437 47.01 -16.40 24.59
N GLN A 438 47.72 -15.35 25.05
CA GLN A 438 49.19 -15.35 25.06
C GLN A 438 49.83 -16.11 26.24
N GLU A 439 49.11 -16.35 27.34
CA GLU A 439 49.66 -17.07 28.50
C GLU A 439 49.49 -18.61 28.44
N LYS A 440 48.77 -19.16 27.45
CA LYS A 440 48.55 -20.63 27.34
C LYS A 440 49.48 -21.39 26.39
N THR A 441 50.45 -20.71 25.76
CA THR A 441 51.37 -21.35 24.79
C THR A 441 52.85 -21.32 25.17
N THR A 442 53.19 -21.10 26.45
CA THR A 442 54.58 -21.23 26.93
C THR A 442 54.74 -22.34 27.99
N GLY A 443 55.03 -23.56 27.50
CA GLY A 443 55.96 -24.49 28.14
C GLY A 443 55.44 -25.49 29.17
N GLU A 444 54.99 -26.66 28.72
CA GLU A 444 55.30 -27.95 29.37
C GLU A 444 55.95 -28.86 28.32
N ASP A 445 57.26 -28.67 28.16
CA ASP A 445 58.19 -29.69 27.68
C ASP A 445 59.49 -29.51 28.50
N LEU A 446 59.45 -30.05 29.72
CA LEU A 446 60.57 -30.70 30.43
C LEU A 446 60.06 -31.47 31.65
#